data_AF-A0A972I9N9-F1
#
_entry.id   AF-A0A972I9N9-F1
#
_cell.length_a   1.000
_cell.length_b   1.000
_cell.length_c   1.000
_cell.angle_alpha   90.00
_cell.angle_beta   90.00
_cell.angle_gamma   90.00
#
_symmetry.space_group_name_H-M   'P 1'
#
loop_
_entity.id
_entity.type
_entity.pdbx_description
1 polymer ?
#
loop_
_entity_poly.entity_id
_entity_poly.type
_entity_poly.pdbx_seq_one_letter_code
_entity_poly.pdbx_strand_id
1 'polypeptide(L)'
;MIVCPRCSKENQDHYKFCLGCGAELPRDVARKANAFRVPTPPEGVPAAAAEPAKEAAPAQPAKVQCPKCGSDVPANFKFCGSCGNVMSAGAVAPEPTRSAGIIGALSHIRPDGTLGDRIEVTDGMVFGRSTGGIFAEDGYLAPQHARFTSVAGQLVIEDLGSLNGIYVRLVPNEPAPLEDGSVFRIGQEIIRFERLPAAQDVNGTALLGGPNPGFLGRICLVLGPDLVGNCYCVPPEGIHLGRERGDIIFPDDGYVSGLHCRIHTSGGKVVITDVGSSNGTYLRLGAKTSLLPGTLLLMGQQLFRVEA
;
A
#
# COMPACT_ATOMS: atom_id res chain seq x y z
N MET A 1 -11.07 -0.17 -31.08
CA MET A 1 -11.14 -0.47 -29.63
C MET A 1 -10.18 -1.62 -29.36
N ILE A 2 -9.35 -1.55 -28.32
CA ILE A 2 -8.31 -2.55 -28.02
C ILE A 2 -8.74 -3.43 -26.84
N VAL A 3 -8.87 -4.73 -27.07
CA VAL A 3 -9.06 -5.73 -26.01
C VAL A 3 -7.70 -6.03 -25.36
N CYS A 4 -7.61 -5.97 -24.03
CA CYS A 4 -6.36 -6.27 -23.34
C CYS A 4 -6.06 -7.79 -23.37
N PRO A 5 -4.91 -8.24 -23.89
CA PRO A 5 -4.59 -9.67 -23.97
C PRO A 5 -4.33 -10.34 -22.60
N ARG A 6 -4.22 -9.56 -21.51
CA ARG A 6 -3.94 -10.06 -20.16
C ARG A 6 -5.18 -10.21 -19.26
N CYS A 7 -6.25 -9.45 -19.52
CA CYS A 7 -7.46 -9.48 -18.69
C CYS A 7 -8.78 -9.33 -19.46
N SER A 8 -8.74 -9.37 -20.80
CA SER A 8 -9.89 -9.25 -21.72
C SER A 8 -10.73 -7.97 -21.59
N LYS A 9 -10.34 -7.01 -20.74
CA LYS A 9 -11.04 -5.71 -20.62
C LYS A 9 -10.83 -4.89 -21.90
N GLU A 10 -11.90 -4.30 -22.40
CA GLU A 10 -11.89 -3.38 -23.53
C GLU A 10 -11.34 -2.00 -23.13
N ASN A 11 -10.59 -1.36 -24.04
CA ASN A 11 -9.99 -0.04 -23.86
C ASN A 11 -10.12 0.76 -25.17
N GLN A 12 -10.18 2.09 -25.08
CA GLN A 12 -10.18 2.94 -26.28
C GLN A 12 -8.77 3.01 -26.90
N ASP A 13 -8.70 3.22 -28.22
CA ASP A 13 -7.47 3.04 -29.01
C ASP A 13 -6.33 4.01 -28.66
N HIS A 14 -6.65 5.12 -28.00
CA HIS A 14 -5.67 6.11 -27.56
C HIS A 14 -4.94 5.73 -26.24
N TYR A 15 -5.40 4.72 -25.50
CA TYR A 15 -4.72 4.27 -24.27
C TYR A 15 -3.45 3.47 -24.59
N LYS A 16 -2.40 3.67 -23.78
CA LYS A 16 -1.14 2.93 -23.88
C LYS A 16 -1.12 1.69 -22.97
N PHE A 17 -1.80 1.77 -21.83
CA PHE A 17 -1.88 0.72 -20.83
C PHE A 17 -3.34 0.41 -20.52
N CYS A 18 -3.63 -0.83 -20.10
CA CYS A 18 -4.98 -1.29 -19.83
C CYS A 18 -5.54 -0.70 -18.52
N LEU A 19 -6.71 -0.07 -18.59
CA LEU A 19 -7.49 0.48 -17.48
C LEU A 19 -8.10 -0.60 -16.54
N GLY A 20 -7.55 -1.81 -16.53
CA GLY A 20 -8.00 -2.93 -15.69
C GLY A 20 -6.86 -3.73 -15.06
N CYS A 21 -5.67 -3.75 -15.65
CA CYS A 21 -4.52 -4.51 -15.12
C CYS A 21 -3.15 -3.86 -15.35
N GLY A 22 -3.09 -2.63 -15.87
CA GLY A 22 -1.83 -1.90 -16.12
C GLY A 22 -0.95 -2.45 -17.25
N ALA A 23 -1.28 -3.60 -17.85
CA ALA A 23 -0.50 -4.16 -18.97
C ALA A 23 -0.50 -3.23 -20.19
N GLU A 24 0.65 -3.12 -20.87
CA GLU A 24 0.78 -2.36 -22.11
C GLU A 24 -0.07 -2.98 -23.23
N LEU A 25 -0.73 -2.13 -24.02
CA LEU A 25 -1.67 -2.55 -25.06
C LEU A 25 -0.96 -2.66 -26.42
N PRO A 26 -1.22 -3.70 -27.23
CA PRO A 26 -0.68 -3.81 -28.59
C PRO A 26 -1.10 -2.62 -29.48
N ARG A 27 -0.18 -2.09 -30.29
CA ARG A 27 -0.35 -0.80 -31.01
C ARG A 27 0.17 -0.82 -32.45
N ASP A 28 -0.54 -1.52 -33.33
CA ASP A 28 -0.17 -1.67 -34.76
C ASP A 28 -1.00 -0.81 -35.74
N VAL A 29 -1.23 0.48 -35.43
CA VAL A 29 -1.85 1.42 -36.41
C VAL A 29 -1.19 2.80 -36.39
N ALA A 30 0.12 2.87 -36.67
CA ALA A 30 0.84 4.16 -36.78
C ALA A 30 1.86 4.25 -37.95
N ARG A 31 1.74 3.42 -39.00
CA ARG A 31 2.54 3.54 -40.24
C ARG A 31 1.76 3.07 -41.49
N LYS A 32 1.11 4.01 -42.18
CA LYS A 32 0.68 3.86 -43.59
C LYS A 32 1.68 4.59 -44.50
N ALA A 33 2.60 3.85 -45.13
CA ALA A 33 3.21 4.14 -46.44
C ALA A 33 4.43 3.24 -46.70
N ASN A 34 4.20 2.05 -47.24
CA ASN A 34 4.68 1.66 -48.59
C ASN A 34 4.37 0.18 -48.84
N ALA A 35 4.10 -0.15 -50.10
CA ALA A 35 3.66 -1.48 -50.49
C ALA A 35 4.75 -2.27 -51.20
N PHE A 36 4.88 -3.54 -50.85
CA PHE A 36 5.27 -4.59 -51.79
C PHE A 36 4.29 -5.76 -51.61
N ARG A 37 3.75 -6.27 -52.72
CA ARG A 37 2.91 -7.46 -52.79
C ARG A 37 3.47 -8.37 -53.88
N VAL A 38 3.40 -9.67 -53.64
CA VAL A 38 3.57 -10.71 -54.66
C VAL A 38 2.36 -11.65 -54.51
N PRO A 39 1.58 -11.96 -55.57
CA PRO A 39 0.57 -13.03 -55.57
C PRO A 39 1.29 -14.41 -55.60
N THR A 40 0.66 -15.60 -55.53
CA THR A 40 -0.63 -16.15 -56.01
C THR A 40 -0.81 -17.51 -55.25
N PRO A 41 -1.67 -18.49 -55.64
CA PRO A 41 -3.08 -18.54 -56.03
C PRO A 41 -3.98 -19.27 -54.97
N PRO A 42 -5.30 -19.40 -55.18
CA PRO A 42 -6.21 -20.24 -54.38
C PRO A 42 -6.41 -21.67 -54.96
N GLU A 43 -7.20 -22.51 -54.26
CA GLU A 43 -7.55 -23.94 -54.57
C GLU A 43 -6.34 -24.90 -54.40
N GLY A 44 -6.41 -26.21 -54.08
CA GLY A 44 -7.46 -27.22 -53.79
C GLY A 44 -6.88 -28.61 -54.17
N VAL A 45 -7.26 -29.82 -53.70
CA VAL A 45 -8.11 -30.48 -52.66
C VAL A 45 -7.73 -32.00 -52.70
N PRO A 46 -8.16 -32.97 -51.82
CA PRO A 46 -9.08 -32.96 -50.66
C PRO A 46 -8.47 -33.66 -49.40
N ALA A 47 -9.29 -34.17 -48.47
CA ALA A 47 -8.87 -34.95 -47.29
C ALA A 47 -8.78 -36.47 -47.55
N ALA A 48 -7.98 -37.18 -46.72
CA ALA A 48 -7.96 -38.64 -46.62
C ALA A 48 -8.52 -39.08 -45.25
N ALA A 49 -9.37 -40.11 -45.22
CA ALA A 49 -10.09 -40.55 -44.02
C ALA A 49 -9.45 -41.77 -43.35
N ALA A 50 -9.52 -41.83 -42.02
CA ALA A 50 -9.26 -43.02 -41.22
C ALA A 50 -10.10 -43.02 -39.93
N GLU A 51 -11.00 -43.99 -39.80
CA GLU A 51 -11.75 -44.35 -38.59
C GLU A 51 -11.73 -45.88 -38.46
N PRO A 52 -11.99 -46.46 -37.26
CA PRO A 52 -11.55 -45.98 -35.95
C PRO A 52 -10.96 -47.13 -35.10
N ALA A 53 -9.99 -46.83 -34.23
CA ALA A 53 -9.55 -47.76 -33.19
C ALA A 53 -10.33 -47.50 -31.89
N LYS A 54 -11.13 -48.49 -31.45
CA LYS A 54 -11.74 -48.47 -30.11
C LYS A 54 -10.70 -48.81 -29.06
N GLU A 55 -10.40 -47.87 -28.17
CA GLU A 55 -9.65 -48.13 -26.94
C GLU A 55 -10.47 -47.68 -25.73
N ALA A 56 -10.33 -48.39 -24.60
CA ALA A 56 -11.28 -48.31 -23.50
C ALA A 56 -11.17 -47.00 -22.71
N ALA A 57 -12.32 -46.41 -22.37
CA ALA A 57 -12.36 -45.20 -21.57
C ALA A 57 -11.80 -45.46 -20.15
N PRO A 58 -10.77 -44.71 -19.69
CA PRO A 58 -10.40 -44.73 -18.28
C PRO A 58 -11.57 -44.17 -17.45
N ALA A 59 -11.79 -44.74 -16.27
CA ALA A 59 -12.90 -44.37 -15.41
C ALA A 59 -12.91 -42.86 -15.12
N GLN A 60 -14.03 -42.19 -15.40
CA GLN A 60 -14.13 -40.75 -15.17
C GLN A 60 -13.95 -40.45 -13.68
N PRO A 61 -13.08 -39.50 -13.29
CA PRO A 61 -12.97 -39.11 -11.89
C PRO A 61 -14.31 -38.55 -11.42
N ALA A 62 -14.71 -38.93 -10.20
CA ALA A 62 -15.95 -38.45 -9.59
C ALA A 62 -16.03 -36.92 -9.64
N LYS A 63 -17.19 -36.39 -10.02
CA LYS A 63 -17.44 -34.95 -10.09
C LYS A 63 -18.12 -34.50 -8.80
N VAL A 64 -17.73 -33.32 -8.32
CA VAL A 64 -18.34 -32.62 -7.19
C VAL A 64 -18.86 -31.27 -7.66
N GLN A 65 -20.09 -30.98 -7.29
CA GLN A 65 -20.74 -29.70 -7.56
C GLN A 65 -20.02 -28.56 -6.82
N CYS A 66 -19.70 -27.48 -7.52
CA CYS A 66 -19.08 -26.30 -6.91
C CYS A 66 -20.09 -25.56 -6.00
N PRO A 67 -19.81 -25.41 -4.68
CA PRO A 67 -20.76 -24.82 -3.73
C PRO A 67 -21.05 -23.33 -3.97
N LYS A 68 -20.26 -22.65 -4.82
CA LYS A 68 -20.46 -21.23 -5.17
C LYS A 68 -21.27 -21.01 -6.46
N CYS A 69 -21.37 -22.00 -7.35
CA CYS A 69 -21.98 -21.78 -8.68
C CYS A 69 -22.64 -23.00 -9.36
N GLY A 70 -22.67 -24.19 -8.75
CA GLY A 70 -23.34 -25.37 -9.31
C GLY A 70 -22.67 -26.00 -10.55
N SER A 71 -21.47 -25.57 -10.93
CA SER A 71 -20.70 -26.25 -11.99
C SER A 71 -20.12 -27.56 -11.47
N ASP A 72 -20.18 -28.64 -12.26
CA ASP A 72 -19.44 -29.87 -11.96
C ASP A 72 -17.93 -29.65 -12.07
N VAL A 73 -17.20 -29.98 -10.99
CA VAL A 73 -15.74 -29.93 -10.94
C VAL A 73 -15.22 -31.34 -10.65
N PRO A 74 -14.24 -31.88 -11.41
CA PRO A 74 -13.64 -33.17 -11.08
C PRO A 74 -12.95 -33.14 -9.71
N ALA A 75 -13.13 -34.18 -8.89
CA ALA A 75 -12.73 -34.20 -7.47
C ALA A 75 -11.22 -34.00 -7.20
N ASN A 76 -10.37 -34.11 -8.22
CA ASN A 76 -8.93 -33.85 -8.14
C ASN A 76 -8.53 -32.37 -8.36
N PHE A 77 -9.47 -31.49 -8.73
CA PHE A 77 -9.19 -30.06 -8.92
C PHE A 77 -9.29 -29.28 -7.62
N LYS A 78 -8.24 -28.53 -7.27
CA LYS A 78 -8.20 -27.67 -6.08
C LYS A 78 -9.11 -26.43 -6.18
N PHE A 79 -9.57 -26.08 -7.38
CA PHE A 79 -10.40 -24.90 -7.67
C PHE A 79 -11.37 -25.16 -8.83
N CYS A 80 -12.51 -24.48 -8.79
CA CYS A 80 -13.53 -24.48 -9.84
C CYS A 80 -13.09 -23.65 -11.04
N GLY A 81 -13.02 -24.29 -12.22
CA GLY A 81 -12.66 -23.61 -13.48
C GLY A 81 -13.67 -22.56 -13.95
N SER A 82 -14.93 -22.63 -13.52
CA SER A 82 -16.00 -21.73 -13.97
C SER A 82 -16.15 -20.45 -13.13
N CYS A 83 -15.72 -20.44 -11.86
CA CYS A 83 -15.90 -19.27 -10.96
C CYS A 83 -14.72 -18.99 -10.02
N GLY A 84 -13.61 -19.73 -10.13
CA GLY A 84 -12.41 -19.56 -9.32
C GLY A 84 -12.51 -20.02 -7.86
N ASN A 85 -13.65 -20.58 -7.42
CA ASN A 85 -13.83 -20.99 -6.03
C ASN A 85 -12.92 -22.17 -5.67
N VAL A 86 -12.18 -22.10 -4.55
CA VAL A 86 -11.39 -23.24 -4.07
C VAL A 86 -12.31 -24.40 -3.63
N MET A 87 -11.99 -25.60 -4.08
CA MET A 87 -12.72 -26.84 -3.77
C MET A 87 -12.03 -27.61 -2.63
N SER A 88 -10.70 -27.50 -2.51
CA SER A 88 -9.92 -28.15 -1.46
C SER A 88 -9.77 -27.26 -0.22
N ALA A 89 -10.89 -26.89 0.39
CA ALA A 89 -10.94 -26.42 1.77
C ALA A 89 -11.69 -27.46 2.59
N GLY A 90 -10.97 -28.30 3.34
CA GLY A 90 -11.59 -29.03 4.43
C GLY A 90 -12.16 -28.00 5.39
N ALA A 91 -13.45 -28.06 5.67
CA ALA A 91 -14.10 -27.08 6.53
C ALA A 91 -13.52 -27.21 7.95
N VAL A 92 -12.59 -26.33 8.28
CA VAL A 92 -12.41 -25.90 9.67
C VAL A 92 -13.78 -25.34 10.06
N ALA A 93 -14.53 -26.11 10.84
CA ALA A 93 -15.79 -25.64 11.39
C ALA A 93 -15.49 -24.31 12.10
N PRO A 94 -16.32 -23.26 11.93
CA PRO A 94 -16.10 -22.02 12.64
C PRO A 94 -16.01 -22.36 14.14
N GLU A 95 -14.85 -22.08 14.75
CA GLU A 95 -14.71 -22.26 16.19
C GLU A 95 -15.83 -21.49 16.86
N PRO A 96 -16.50 -22.08 17.88
CA PRO A 96 -17.74 -21.54 18.41
C PRO A 96 -17.50 -20.10 18.83
N THR A 97 -18.17 -19.17 18.13
CA THR A 97 -17.88 -17.74 18.20
C THR A 97 -18.11 -17.24 19.62
N ARG A 98 -17.05 -17.28 20.43
CA ARG A 98 -16.95 -16.49 21.65
C ARG A 98 -17.26 -15.07 21.21
N SER A 99 -18.28 -14.45 21.82
CA SER A 99 -18.62 -13.06 21.56
C SER A 99 -17.35 -12.24 21.77
N ALA A 100 -16.72 -11.83 20.67
CA ALA A 100 -15.40 -11.24 20.71
C ALA A 100 -15.53 -9.94 21.50
N GLY A 101 -14.90 -9.89 22.68
CA GLY A 101 -15.04 -8.77 23.59
C GLY A 101 -14.66 -7.48 22.88
N ILE A 102 -15.35 -6.39 23.20
CA ILE A 102 -14.93 -5.07 22.77
C ILE A 102 -13.61 -4.78 23.50
N ILE A 103 -12.52 -4.63 22.73
CA ILE A 103 -11.15 -4.39 23.23
C ILE A 103 -10.74 -2.92 23.12
N GLY A 104 -11.63 -2.07 22.61
CA GLY A 104 -11.46 -0.64 22.45
C GLY A 104 -12.48 -0.07 21.46
N ALA A 105 -12.36 1.21 21.14
CA ALA A 105 -13.14 1.84 20.08
C ALA A 105 -12.33 2.91 19.35
N LEU A 106 -12.76 3.26 18.13
CA LEU A 106 -12.22 4.33 17.31
C LEU A 106 -13.33 5.33 16.99
N SER A 107 -13.14 6.61 17.31
CA SER A 107 -14.00 7.67 16.77
C SER A 107 -13.43 8.18 15.46
N HIS A 108 -14.22 8.19 14.38
CA HIS A 108 -13.84 8.87 13.15
C HIS A 108 -13.74 10.38 13.38
N ILE A 109 -12.76 11.06 12.77
CA ILE A 109 -12.66 12.52 12.70
C ILE A 109 -12.88 12.93 11.24
N ARG A 110 -13.95 13.69 10.99
CA ARG A 110 -14.27 14.22 9.66
C ARG A 110 -13.27 15.30 9.21
N PRO A 111 -13.19 15.63 7.92
CA PRO A 111 -12.30 16.69 7.41
C PRO A 111 -12.53 18.10 7.98
N ASP A 112 -13.69 18.35 8.61
CA ASP A 112 -14.00 19.59 9.34
C ASP A 112 -13.56 19.58 10.83
N GLY A 113 -12.92 18.49 11.27
CA GLY A 113 -12.50 18.27 12.67
C GLY A 113 -13.60 17.73 13.59
N THR A 114 -14.83 17.55 13.11
CA THR A 114 -15.94 17.02 13.93
C THR A 114 -15.81 15.50 14.15
N LEU A 115 -16.29 15.04 15.30
CA LEU A 115 -16.39 13.60 15.57
C LEU A 115 -17.51 12.98 14.73
N GLY A 116 -17.13 11.96 13.97
CA GLY A 116 -18.01 11.06 13.23
C GLY A 116 -18.41 9.85 14.07
N ASP A 117 -18.61 8.73 13.39
CA ASP A 117 -19.10 7.50 14.01
C ASP A 117 -18.06 6.90 14.98
N ARG A 118 -18.53 6.38 16.13
CA ARG A 118 -17.74 5.55 17.04
C ARG A 118 -17.85 4.10 16.59
N ILE A 119 -16.72 3.49 16.28
CA ILE A 119 -16.60 2.11 15.80
C ILE A 119 -16.03 1.27 16.94
N GLU A 120 -16.80 0.28 17.40
CA GLU A 120 -16.33 -0.69 18.38
C GLU A 120 -15.31 -1.64 17.75
N VAL A 121 -14.23 -1.94 18.46
CA VAL A 121 -13.15 -2.81 17.99
C VAL A 121 -13.16 -4.10 18.81
N THR A 122 -13.16 -5.24 18.10
CA THR A 122 -13.13 -6.58 18.71
C THR A 122 -11.78 -7.27 18.45
N ASP A 123 -11.46 -8.30 19.25
CA ASP A 123 -10.16 -8.95 19.14
C ASP A 123 -9.95 -9.67 17.79
N GLY A 124 -8.81 -9.41 17.16
CA GLY A 124 -8.46 -9.91 15.82
C GLY A 124 -9.10 -9.15 14.65
N MET A 125 -9.94 -8.14 14.91
CA MET A 125 -10.67 -7.37 13.90
C MET A 125 -9.74 -6.72 12.86
N VAL A 126 -10.17 -6.73 11.59
CA VAL A 126 -9.40 -6.17 10.47
C VAL A 126 -10.16 -5.01 9.83
N PHE A 127 -9.50 -3.84 9.77
CA PHE A 127 -9.96 -2.69 9.00
C PHE A 127 -9.23 -2.60 7.65
N GLY A 128 -9.95 -2.11 6.66
CA GLY A 128 -9.45 -1.82 5.31
C GLY A 128 -10.60 -1.50 4.38
N ARG A 129 -10.32 -1.33 3.09
CA ARG A 129 -11.36 -0.98 2.11
C ARG A 129 -12.49 -2.02 2.03
N SER A 130 -12.21 -3.28 2.35
CA SER A 130 -13.22 -4.35 2.39
C SER A 130 -14.11 -4.36 3.63
N THR A 131 -13.90 -3.47 4.61
CA THR A 131 -14.80 -3.33 5.78
C THR A 131 -16.14 -2.68 5.40
N GLY A 132 -16.19 -1.90 4.31
CA GLY A 132 -17.39 -1.16 3.90
C GLY A 132 -17.55 0.19 4.61
N GLY A 133 -18.74 0.80 4.51
CA GLY A 133 -19.02 2.11 5.13
C GLY A 133 -18.04 3.20 4.68
N ILE A 134 -17.57 4.03 5.62
CA ILE A 134 -16.57 5.10 5.36
C ILE A 134 -15.26 4.60 4.74
N PHE A 135 -14.93 3.31 4.88
CA PHE A 135 -13.70 2.73 4.34
C PHE A 135 -13.82 2.34 2.86
N ALA A 136 -15.04 2.18 2.31
CA ALA A 136 -15.29 1.53 1.02
C ALA A 136 -14.71 2.28 -0.19
N GLU A 137 -14.84 3.60 -0.20
CA GLU A 137 -14.45 4.47 -1.32
C GLU A 137 -13.01 5.00 -1.20
N ASP A 138 -12.32 4.71 -0.09
CA ASP A 138 -10.96 5.21 0.12
C ASP A 138 -9.93 4.40 -0.70
N GLY A 139 -9.59 4.93 -1.87
CA GLY A 139 -8.57 4.35 -2.76
C GLY A 139 -7.21 4.14 -2.09
N TYR A 140 -6.89 4.88 -1.03
CA TYR A 140 -5.62 4.76 -0.29
C TYR A 140 -5.65 3.68 0.79
N LEU A 141 -6.81 3.06 1.08
CA LEU A 141 -6.88 1.88 1.93
C LEU A 141 -6.62 0.60 1.12
N ALA A 142 -5.70 -0.24 1.61
CA ALA A 142 -5.62 -1.63 1.19
C ALA A 142 -6.93 -2.39 1.58
N PRO A 143 -7.32 -3.46 0.86
CA PRO A 143 -8.54 -4.22 1.14
C PRO A 143 -8.61 -4.73 2.59
N GLN A 144 -7.49 -5.26 3.07
CA GLN A 144 -7.15 -5.41 4.48
C GLN A 144 -5.94 -4.51 4.72
N HIS A 145 -5.99 -3.62 5.70
CA HIS A 145 -4.98 -2.57 5.92
C HIS A 145 -4.37 -2.69 7.32
N ALA A 146 -5.22 -2.80 8.34
CA ALA A 146 -4.82 -2.84 9.74
C ALA A 146 -5.53 -3.99 10.47
N ARG A 147 -4.82 -4.71 11.33
CA ARG A 147 -5.41 -5.61 12.33
C ARG A 147 -5.32 -4.97 13.71
N PHE A 148 -6.38 -5.14 14.49
CA PHE A 148 -6.42 -4.78 15.90
C PHE A 148 -6.51 -6.05 16.76
N THR A 149 -5.79 -6.07 17.87
CA THR A 149 -5.71 -7.20 18.81
C THR A 149 -5.53 -6.70 20.24
N SER A 150 -6.01 -7.43 21.24
CA SER A 150 -5.68 -7.14 22.64
C SER A 150 -4.42 -7.86 23.08
N VAL A 151 -3.45 -7.12 23.62
CA VAL A 151 -2.24 -7.69 24.24
C VAL A 151 -2.11 -7.12 25.64
N ALA A 152 -2.13 -7.99 26.66
CA ALA A 152 -2.11 -7.61 28.07
C ALA A 152 -3.18 -6.55 28.46
N GLY A 153 -4.33 -6.55 27.79
CA GLY A 153 -5.41 -5.58 27.99
C GLY A 153 -5.24 -4.24 27.27
N GLN A 154 -4.15 -4.05 26.50
CA GLN A 154 -3.95 -2.88 25.65
C GLN A 154 -4.42 -3.15 24.21
N LEU A 155 -4.96 -2.12 23.55
CA LEU A 155 -5.30 -2.17 22.13
C LEU A 155 -4.01 -2.07 21.30
N VAL A 156 -3.66 -3.13 20.57
CA VAL A 156 -2.49 -3.18 19.69
C VAL A 156 -2.93 -3.18 18.23
N ILE A 157 -2.22 -2.40 17.40
CA ILE A 157 -2.42 -2.31 15.95
C ILE A 157 -1.24 -2.91 15.18
N GLU A 158 -1.55 -3.54 14.04
CA GLU A 158 -0.61 -4.15 13.09
C GLU A 158 -0.96 -3.72 11.67
N ASP A 159 0.00 -3.17 10.92
CA ASP A 159 -0.13 -2.96 9.47
C ASP A 159 -0.01 -4.31 8.74
N LEU A 160 -0.94 -4.59 7.82
CA LEU A 160 -1.04 -5.87 7.11
C LEU A 160 -0.29 -5.90 5.77
N GLY A 161 0.81 -5.14 5.65
CA GLY A 161 1.54 -4.96 4.40
C GLY A 161 0.86 -3.94 3.48
N SER A 162 0.28 -2.88 4.06
CA SER A 162 -0.39 -1.84 3.31
C SER A 162 0.61 -0.96 2.56
N LEU A 163 0.24 -0.51 1.35
CA LEU A 163 1.14 0.31 0.53
C LEU A 163 1.43 1.67 1.19
N ASN A 164 0.35 2.37 1.56
CA ASN A 164 0.42 3.74 2.07
C ASN A 164 0.84 3.81 3.55
N GLY A 165 0.52 2.78 4.33
CA GLY A 165 0.85 2.69 5.74
C GLY A 165 -0.19 3.28 6.70
N ILE A 166 -0.15 2.76 7.93
CA ILE A 166 -0.74 3.38 9.12
C ILE A 166 0.23 4.42 9.68
N TYR A 167 -0.26 5.59 10.08
CA TYR A 167 0.54 6.61 10.78
C TYR A 167 -0.10 7.00 12.11
N VAL A 168 0.72 7.32 13.11
CA VAL A 168 0.31 7.97 14.38
C VAL A 168 0.67 9.45 14.35
N ARG A 169 -0.22 10.34 14.83
CA ARG A 169 0.15 11.76 15.05
C ARG A 169 1.14 11.85 16.20
N LEU A 170 2.19 12.65 16.03
CA LEU A 170 3.14 12.97 17.10
C LEU A 170 2.51 13.93 18.12
N VAL A 171 2.94 13.83 19.38
CA VAL A 171 2.59 14.80 20.43
C VAL A 171 3.33 16.11 20.14
N PRO A 172 2.65 17.27 20.04
CA PRO A 172 3.30 18.55 19.74
C PRO A 172 4.35 18.93 20.79
N ASN A 173 5.51 19.37 20.31
CA ASN A 173 6.71 19.75 21.06
C ASN A 173 7.47 18.60 21.75
N GLU A 174 7.04 17.33 21.61
CA GLU A 174 7.78 16.18 22.10
C GLU A 174 8.74 15.60 21.02
N PRO A 175 9.91 15.05 21.39
CA PRO A 175 10.84 14.43 20.46
C PRO A 175 10.54 12.94 20.25
N ALA A 176 10.04 12.58 19.07
CA ALA A 176 9.87 11.20 18.64
C ALA A 176 11.15 10.67 17.96
N PRO A 177 11.59 9.42 18.22
CA PRO A 177 12.71 8.80 17.50
C PRO A 177 12.50 8.81 15.98
N LEU A 178 13.57 9.12 15.24
CA LEU A 178 13.60 9.03 13.78
C LEU A 178 14.73 8.08 13.36
N GLU A 179 14.39 6.82 13.17
CA GLU A 179 15.32 5.74 12.82
C GLU A 179 15.51 5.63 11.29
N ASP A 180 16.51 4.88 10.84
CA ASP A 180 16.77 4.71 9.41
C ASP A 180 15.56 4.08 8.69
N GLY A 181 15.23 4.59 7.49
CA GLY A 181 14.05 4.20 6.73
C GLY A 181 12.71 4.74 7.26
N SER A 182 12.68 5.49 8.37
CA SER A 182 11.44 6.05 8.94
C SER A 182 10.71 6.93 7.92
N VAL A 183 9.42 6.67 7.72
CA VAL A 183 8.55 7.50 6.89
C VAL A 183 7.65 8.35 7.78
N PHE A 184 7.62 9.65 7.56
CA PHE A 184 6.70 10.58 8.21
C PHE A 184 5.91 11.37 7.17
N ARG A 185 4.88 12.08 7.62
CA ARG A 185 3.99 12.89 6.79
C ARG A 185 3.71 14.22 7.46
N ILE A 186 3.75 15.30 6.67
CA ILE A 186 3.30 16.63 7.04
C ILE A 186 2.33 17.13 5.96
N GLY A 187 1.08 17.41 6.31
CA GLY A 187 0.05 17.76 5.31
C GLY A 187 -0.21 16.63 4.31
N GLN A 188 0.15 16.85 3.05
CA GLN A 188 0.14 15.89 1.94
C GLN A 188 1.51 15.25 1.67
N GLU A 189 2.59 15.93 2.04
CA GLU A 189 3.97 15.50 1.82
C GLU A 189 4.33 14.25 2.63
N ILE A 190 4.73 13.18 1.93
CA ILE A 190 5.24 11.95 2.53
C ILE A 190 6.77 11.96 2.38
N ILE A 191 7.49 11.83 3.49
CA ILE A 191 8.93 12.05 3.57
C ILE A 191 9.59 10.86 4.27
N ARG A 192 10.61 10.27 3.62
CA ARG A 192 11.45 9.21 4.22
C ARG A 192 12.74 9.82 4.75
N PHE A 193 13.13 9.47 5.96
CA PHE A 193 14.47 9.68 6.48
C PHE A 193 15.36 8.47 6.18
N GLU A 194 16.58 8.74 5.73
CA GLU A 194 17.60 7.74 5.41
C GLU A 194 18.90 8.14 6.10
N ARG A 195 19.47 7.26 6.90
CA ARG A 195 20.70 7.53 7.63
C ARG A 195 21.89 7.43 6.68
N LEU A 196 22.66 8.52 6.58
CA LEU A 196 23.88 8.49 5.79
C LEU A 196 24.95 7.69 6.55
N PRO A 197 25.68 6.78 5.88
CA PRO A 197 26.79 6.09 6.53
C PRO A 197 27.88 7.10 6.89
N ALA A 198 28.57 6.83 8.01
CA ALA A 198 29.82 7.54 8.31
C ALA A 198 30.81 7.29 7.17
N ALA A 199 31.54 8.34 6.75
CA ALA A 199 32.62 8.17 5.78
C ALA A 199 33.69 7.25 6.38
N GLN A 200 34.07 6.20 5.64
CA GLN A 200 35.11 5.25 6.03
C GLN A 200 36.28 5.36 5.05
N ASP A 201 37.49 5.60 5.56
CA ASP A 201 38.71 5.57 4.77
C ASP A 201 39.07 4.13 4.42
N VAL A 202 38.60 3.64 3.27
CA VAL A 202 38.80 2.25 2.85
C VAL A 202 40.24 2.05 2.39
N ASN A 203 41.07 1.51 3.27
CA ASN A 203 42.45 1.06 3.01
C ASN A 203 43.34 2.13 2.34
N GLY A 204 43.22 3.39 2.78
CA GLY A 204 44.01 4.51 2.24
C GLY A 204 43.56 5.02 0.86
N THR A 205 42.47 4.51 0.30
CA THR A 205 41.84 5.08 -0.90
C THR A 205 41.01 6.28 -0.48
N ALA A 206 41.42 7.49 -0.87
CA ALA A 206 40.69 8.72 -0.56
C ALA A 206 39.28 8.69 -1.17
N LEU A 207 38.26 8.97 -0.36
CA LEU A 207 36.86 9.01 -0.80
C LEU A 207 36.65 10.19 -1.76
N LEU A 208 36.22 9.93 -2.99
CA LEU A 208 36.09 10.97 -4.02
C LEU A 208 34.74 11.69 -3.89
N GLY A 209 34.75 12.82 -3.18
CA GLY A 209 33.58 13.67 -2.93
C GLY A 209 33.90 14.88 -2.06
N GLY A 210 32.87 15.65 -1.69
CA GLY A 210 33.00 16.65 -0.63
C GLY A 210 33.07 15.99 0.75
N PRO A 211 33.73 16.61 1.75
CA PRO A 211 33.74 16.08 3.12
C PRO A 211 32.31 16.05 3.69
N ASN A 212 31.96 14.97 4.39
CA ASN A 212 30.73 14.93 5.18
C ASN A 212 30.95 15.73 6.49
N PRO A 213 30.25 16.86 6.72
CA PRO A 213 30.41 17.67 7.93
C PRO A 213 29.78 17.05 9.19
N GLY A 214 29.28 15.82 9.11
CA GLY A 214 28.56 15.13 10.19
C GLY A 214 27.04 15.10 9.99
N PHE A 215 26.56 15.09 8.75
CA PHE A 215 25.14 15.01 8.44
C PHE A 215 24.48 13.83 9.18
N LEU A 216 23.37 14.11 9.88
CA LEU A 216 22.61 13.12 10.65
C LEU A 216 21.99 12.04 9.76
N GLY A 217 21.68 12.43 8.52
CA GLY A 217 21.12 11.62 7.46
C GLY A 217 20.70 12.49 6.28
N ARG A 218 19.75 12.01 5.48
CA ARG A 218 19.00 12.80 4.51
C ARG A 218 17.51 12.54 4.66
N ILE A 219 16.69 13.51 4.29
CA ILE A 219 15.27 13.30 4.00
C ILE A 219 15.08 13.23 2.48
N CYS A 220 14.10 12.44 2.04
CA CYS A 220 13.72 12.29 0.64
C CYS A 220 12.19 12.31 0.51
N LEU A 221 11.66 13.09 -0.44
CA LEU A 221 10.22 13.15 -0.72
C LEU A 221 9.79 11.85 -1.43
N VAL A 222 8.72 11.21 -0.98
CA VAL A 222 8.23 9.93 -1.51
C VAL A 222 7.13 10.19 -2.53
N LEU A 223 7.45 10.03 -3.81
CA LEU A 223 6.52 10.24 -4.93
C LEU A 223 5.82 8.95 -5.39
N GLY A 224 6.32 7.79 -4.93
CA GLY A 224 5.77 6.47 -5.20
C GLY A 224 6.52 5.41 -4.38
N PRO A 225 6.14 4.12 -4.49
CA PRO A 225 6.68 3.06 -3.63
C PRO A 225 8.21 2.97 -3.67
N ASP A 226 8.77 2.94 -4.88
CA ASP A 226 10.21 2.88 -5.16
C ASP A 226 10.75 4.20 -5.76
N LEU A 227 9.95 5.27 -5.74
CA LEU A 227 10.27 6.55 -6.37
C LEU A 227 10.37 7.67 -5.32
N VAL A 228 11.56 8.24 -5.18
CA VAL A 228 11.79 9.48 -4.45
C VAL A 228 12.01 10.66 -5.38
N GLY A 229 11.56 11.83 -4.96
CA GLY A 229 11.83 13.12 -5.59
C GLY A 229 13.09 13.76 -5.01
N ASN A 230 12.98 15.04 -4.63
CA ASN A 230 14.10 15.77 -4.02
C ASN A 230 14.54 15.11 -2.70
N CYS A 231 15.84 15.09 -2.47
CA CYS A 231 16.45 14.70 -1.20
C CYS A 231 17.33 15.83 -0.66
N TYR A 232 17.33 16.01 0.66
CA TYR A 232 18.06 17.06 1.37
C TYR A 232 18.83 16.45 2.54
N CYS A 233 20.11 16.78 2.69
CA CYS A 233 20.91 16.34 3.83
C CYS A 233 20.45 17.05 5.12
N VAL A 234 20.51 16.36 6.26
CA VAL A 234 20.14 16.91 7.58
C VAL A 234 21.42 17.32 8.31
N PRO A 235 21.69 18.63 8.53
CA PRO A 235 22.87 19.12 9.23
C PRO A 235 22.99 18.61 10.68
N PRO A 236 24.19 18.61 11.29
CA PRO A 236 24.40 18.27 12.71
C PRO A 236 23.47 19.05 13.67
N GLU A 237 23.25 20.33 13.39
CA GLU A 237 22.39 21.26 14.11
C GLU A 237 20.88 20.99 13.92
N GLY A 238 20.52 20.12 12.97
CA GLY A 238 19.15 19.81 12.58
C GLY A 238 18.66 20.60 11.37
N ILE A 239 17.38 20.42 11.04
CA ILE A 239 16.69 21.04 9.90
C ILE A 239 15.21 21.26 10.23
N HIS A 240 14.64 22.35 9.75
CA HIS A 240 13.24 22.74 9.93
C HIS A 240 12.46 22.63 8.61
N LEU A 241 11.22 22.15 8.71
CA LEU A 241 10.29 21.97 7.60
C LEU A 241 9.02 22.80 7.85
N GLY A 242 8.50 23.46 6.82
CA GLY A 242 7.28 24.28 6.90
C GLY A 242 6.79 24.74 5.53
N ARG A 243 5.73 25.54 5.49
CA ARG A 243 5.19 26.11 4.24
C ARG A 243 5.80 27.48 3.90
N GLU A 244 6.17 28.25 4.91
CA GLU A 244 6.59 29.66 4.81
C GLU A 244 7.98 29.91 5.41
N ARG A 245 8.40 29.06 6.35
CA ARG A 245 9.60 29.19 7.17
C ARG A 245 10.17 27.82 7.47
N GLY A 246 11.50 27.76 7.59
CA GLY A 246 12.28 26.54 7.71
C GLY A 246 13.34 26.51 6.63
N ASP A 247 14.21 25.50 6.69
CA ASP A 247 15.28 25.30 5.72
C ASP A 247 14.75 24.62 4.45
N ILE A 248 13.73 23.78 4.60
CA ILE A 248 12.96 23.17 3.50
C ILE A 248 11.52 23.69 3.55
N ILE A 249 11.05 24.26 2.43
CA ILE A 249 9.72 24.86 2.30
C ILE A 249 8.82 24.11 1.30
N PHE A 250 7.55 23.98 1.66
CA PHE A 250 6.49 23.33 0.88
C PHE A 250 5.36 24.33 0.59
N PRO A 251 5.59 25.34 -0.27
CA PRO A 251 4.71 26.51 -0.39
C PRO A 251 3.29 26.18 -0.87
N ASP A 252 3.17 25.17 -1.74
CA ASP A 252 1.91 24.80 -2.41
C ASP A 252 1.00 23.90 -1.55
N ASP A 253 1.54 23.20 -0.55
CA ASP A 253 0.74 22.36 0.34
C ASP A 253 0.13 23.17 1.50
N GLY A 254 -1.09 23.68 1.28
CA GLY A 254 -1.87 24.40 2.28
C GLY A 254 -2.13 23.66 3.60
N TYR A 255 -1.90 22.33 3.66
CA TYR A 255 -2.00 21.56 4.91
C TYR A 255 -0.72 21.62 5.75
N VAL A 256 0.38 22.18 5.23
CA VAL A 256 1.61 22.41 5.99
C VAL A 256 1.53 23.77 6.71
N SER A 257 1.73 23.78 8.03
CA SER A 257 1.83 25.01 8.82
C SER A 257 3.08 25.82 8.43
N GLY A 258 3.01 27.15 8.59
CA GLY A 258 4.08 28.07 8.14
C GLY A 258 5.47 27.68 8.64
N LEU A 259 5.57 27.19 9.88
CA LEU A 259 6.62 26.30 10.38
C LEU A 259 5.90 25.05 10.92
N HIS A 260 6.37 23.83 10.64
CA HIS A 260 5.60 22.59 10.90
C HIS A 260 6.32 21.62 11.85
N CYS A 261 7.53 21.20 11.48
CA CYS A 261 8.32 20.26 12.28
C CYS A 261 9.81 20.53 12.15
N ARG A 262 10.61 19.87 12.99
CA ARG A 262 12.08 19.86 12.88
C ARG A 262 12.65 18.46 13.11
N ILE A 263 13.72 18.13 12.40
CA ILE A 263 14.55 16.96 12.66
C ILE A 263 15.86 17.45 13.28
N HIS A 264 16.26 16.88 14.41
CA HIS A 264 17.42 17.34 15.17
C HIS A 264 18.00 16.20 16.02
N THR A 265 19.13 16.44 16.69
CA THR A 265 19.69 15.50 17.66
C THR A 265 19.14 15.79 19.06
N SER A 266 18.68 14.76 19.77
CA SER A 266 18.36 14.80 21.20
C SER A 266 18.82 13.50 21.87
N GLY A 267 19.49 13.60 23.02
CA GLY A 267 20.04 12.45 23.74
C GLY A 267 20.99 11.57 22.91
N GLY A 268 21.68 12.14 21.91
CA GLY A 268 22.54 11.41 20.96
C GLY A 268 21.79 10.62 19.88
N LYS A 269 20.45 10.72 19.82
CA LYS A 269 19.60 10.12 18.78
C LYS A 269 19.08 11.19 17.82
N VAL A 270 18.84 10.81 16.57
CA VAL A 270 18.06 11.64 15.63
C VAL A 270 16.58 11.53 16.01
N VAL A 271 15.92 12.67 16.12
CA VAL A 271 14.52 12.79 16.53
C VAL A 271 13.78 13.81 15.66
N ILE A 272 12.49 13.57 15.45
CA ILE A 272 11.56 14.52 14.83
C ILE A 272 10.64 15.11 15.92
N THR A 273 10.37 16.40 15.83
CA THR A 273 9.42 17.11 16.71
C THR A 273 8.49 17.95 15.86
N ASP A 274 7.19 17.75 16.03
CA ASP A 274 6.16 18.70 15.61
C ASP A 274 6.27 19.97 16.46
N VAL A 275 6.36 21.15 15.86
CA VAL A 275 6.59 22.41 16.60
C VAL A 275 5.30 23.22 16.82
N GLY A 276 4.18 22.52 17.02
CA GLY A 276 2.86 23.12 17.20
C GLY A 276 2.11 23.32 15.89
N SER A 277 2.21 22.37 14.97
CA SER A 277 1.51 22.42 13.69
C SER A 277 0.00 22.19 13.86
N SER A 278 -0.78 22.81 12.98
CA SER A 278 -2.25 22.75 13.01
C SER A 278 -2.75 21.33 12.72
N ASN A 279 -2.31 20.76 11.61
CA ASN A 279 -2.78 19.46 11.12
C ASN A 279 -2.04 18.27 11.75
N GLY A 280 -0.79 18.48 12.19
CA GLY A 280 0.05 17.47 12.83
C GLY A 280 1.08 16.85 11.89
N THR A 281 2.25 16.59 12.46
CA THR A 281 3.23 15.63 11.94
C THR A 281 2.78 14.21 12.29
N TYR A 282 2.81 13.29 11.33
CA TYR A 282 2.44 11.89 11.50
C TYR A 282 3.61 10.97 11.18
N LEU A 283 3.87 9.95 11.99
CA LEU A 283 4.95 8.97 11.79
C LEU A 283 4.38 7.60 11.43
N ARG A 284 4.89 6.96 10.37
CA ARG A 284 4.44 5.64 9.89
C ARG A 284 4.84 4.56 10.89
N LEU A 285 3.93 3.63 11.18
CA LEU A 285 4.23 2.47 12.02
C LEU A 285 5.07 1.45 11.25
N GLY A 286 6.22 1.08 11.81
CA GLY A 286 7.09 0.01 11.29
C GLY A 286 6.89 -1.37 11.93
N ALA A 287 6.12 -1.44 13.03
CA ALA A 287 5.91 -2.67 13.81
C ALA A 287 4.56 -2.64 14.56
N LYS A 288 4.20 -3.77 15.18
CA LYS A 288 3.02 -3.85 16.07
C LYS A 288 3.15 -2.84 17.19
N THR A 289 2.15 -1.98 17.35
CA THR A 289 2.22 -0.81 18.22
C THR A 289 1.06 -0.82 19.21
N SER A 290 1.36 -0.63 20.50
CA SER A 290 0.33 -0.44 21.53
C SER A 290 -0.21 0.99 21.47
N LEU A 291 -1.53 1.12 21.52
CA LEU A 291 -2.25 2.38 21.34
C LEU A 291 -2.79 2.88 22.67
N LEU A 292 -2.49 4.15 22.98
CA LEU A 292 -3.03 4.84 24.15
C LEU A 292 -4.34 5.56 23.78
N PRO A 293 -5.34 5.64 24.69
CA PRO A 293 -6.50 6.51 24.50
C PRO A 293 -6.09 7.94 24.17
N GLY A 294 -6.79 8.57 23.23
CA GLY A 294 -6.45 9.88 22.66
C GLY A 294 -5.49 9.85 21.46
N THR A 295 -4.80 8.73 21.18
CA THR A 295 -3.91 8.61 20.01
C THR A 295 -4.69 8.87 18.72
N LEU A 296 -4.13 9.67 17.81
CA LEU A 296 -4.69 9.89 16.47
C LEU A 296 -4.00 9.00 15.44
N LEU A 297 -4.81 8.26 14.68
CA LEU A 297 -4.41 7.31 13.63
C LEU A 297 -4.85 7.81 12.26
N LEU A 298 -3.92 7.90 11.32
CA LEU A 298 -4.22 8.12 9.90
C LEU A 298 -4.06 6.80 9.14
N MET A 299 -5.12 6.38 8.43
CA MET A 299 -5.12 5.19 7.57
C MET A 299 -5.78 5.54 6.25
N GLY A 300 -5.02 5.51 5.15
CA GLY A 300 -5.48 6.07 3.88
C GLY A 300 -5.69 7.58 4.01
N GLN A 301 -6.93 8.03 3.83
CA GLN A 301 -7.38 9.41 4.08
C GLN A 301 -8.20 9.54 5.38
N GLN A 302 -8.55 8.42 6.03
CA GLN A 302 -9.40 8.42 7.23
C GLN A 302 -8.58 8.71 8.48
N LEU A 303 -9.02 9.68 9.29
CA LEU A 303 -8.41 10.03 10.57
C LEU A 303 -9.28 9.51 11.72
N PHE A 304 -8.70 8.77 12.66
CA PHE A 304 -9.39 8.22 13.82
C PHE A 304 -8.75 8.67 15.13
N ARG A 305 -9.55 8.79 16.18
CA ARG A 305 -9.08 8.86 17.57
C ARG A 305 -9.32 7.53 18.26
N VAL A 306 -8.29 7.00 18.91
CA VAL A 306 -8.40 5.86 19.83
C VAL A 306 -9.15 6.33 21.07
N GLU A 307 -10.25 5.65 21.39
CA GLU A 307 -11.05 5.94 22.58
C GLU A 307 -10.58 5.13 23.80
N ALA A 308 -11.09 5.51 24.97
CA ALA A 308 -11.19 4.62 26.13
C ALA A 308 -12.47 3.77 26.07
#